data_AF-A0A925AIV0-F1
#
_entry.id   AF-A0A925AIV0-F1
#
_cell.length_a   1.000
_cell.length_b   1.000
_cell.length_c   1.000
_cell.angle_alpha   90.00
_cell.angle_beta   90.00
_cell.angle_gamma   90.00
#
_symmetry.space_group_name_H-M   'P 1'
#
loop_
_entity.id
_entity.type
_entity.pdbx_description
1 polymer ?
#
loop_
_entity_poly.entity_id
_entity_poly.type
_entity_poly.pdbx_seq_one_letter_code
_entity_poly.pdbx_strand_id
1 'polypeptide(L)' 'MSTGKALLGLLAGVAVGATLGVLLAPDKGSSTRNKISKKGKDYVGDLEGKFNDFVDTITKK' A
#
# COMPACT_ATOMS: atom_id res chain seq x y z
N MET A 1 -5.44 -16.35 -18.82
CA MET A 1 -4.68 -16.64 -17.58
C MET A 1 -3.27 -16.03 -17.63
N SER A 2 -3.13 -14.70 -17.52
CA SER A 2 -1.82 -14.02 -17.49
C SER A 2 -1.75 -12.97 -16.38
N THR A 3 -2.85 -12.25 -16.13
CA THR A 3 -2.95 -11.19 -15.12
C THR A 3 -2.63 -11.65 -13.69
N GLY A 4 -3.08 -12.83 -13.27
CA GLY A 4 -2.78 -13.35 -11.93
C GLY A 4 -1.28 -13.62 -11.69
N LYS A 5 -0.58 -14.13 -12.71
CA LYS A 5 0.87 -14.36 -12.64
C LYS A 5 1.64 -13.04 -12.66
N ALA A 6 1.21 -12.09 -13.47
CA ALA A 6 1.79 -10.75 -13.51
C ALA A 6 1.61 -10.00 -12.19
N LEU A 7 0.42 -10.07 -11.59
CA LEU A 7 0.12 -9.46 -10.29
C LEU A 7 0.96 -10.08 -9.17
N LEU A 8 1.09 -11.41 -9.16
CA LEU A 8 1.97 -12.11 -8.19
C LEU A 8 3.44 -11.72 -8.37
N GLY A 9 3.92 -11.61 -9.61
CA GLY A 9 5.28 -11.14 -9.90
C GLY A 9 5.53 -9.71 -9.41
N LEU A 10 4.57 -8.81 -9.62
CA LEU A 10 4.65 -7.43 -9.13
C LEU A 10 4.68 -7.36 -7.60
N LEU A 11 3.78 -8.10 -6.93
CA LEU A 11 3.74 -8.15 -5.46
C LEU A 11 5.03 -8.73 -4.89
N ALA A 12 5.57 -9.79 -5.50
CA ALA A 12 6.85 -10.37 -5.10
C ALA A 12 8.00 -9.37 -5.28
N GLY A 13 8.04 -8.63 -6.39
CA GLY A 13 9.03 -7.60 -6.64
C GLY A 13 8.96 -6.44 -5.63
N VAL A 14 7.76 -5.97 -5.31
CA VAL A 14 7.56 -4.91 -4.29
C VAL A 14 7.97 -5.40 -2.91
N ALA A 15 7.61 -6.62 -2.53
CA ALA A 15 7.99 -7.19 -1.24
C ALA A 15 9.51 -7.29 -1.10
N VAL A 16 10.19 -7.85 -2.10
CA VAL A 16 11.66 -7.97 -2.11
C VAL A 16 12.34 -6.59 -2.14
N GLY A 17 11.84 -5.66 -2.94
CA GLY A 17 12.39 -4.30 -3.01
C GLY A 17 12.22 -3.53 -1.70
N ALA A 18 11.06 -3.65 -1.04
CA ALA A 18 10.77 -2.99 0.23
C ALA A 18 11.63 -3.56 1.36
N THR A 19 11.82 -4.88 1.43
CA THR A 19 12.68 -5.48 2.45
C THR A 19 14.13 -5.06 2.26
N LEU A 20 14.65 -5.09 1.03
CA LEU A 20 16.00 -4.61 0.73
C LEU A 20 16.17 -3.11 1.01
N GLY A 21 15.18 -2.28 0.68
CA GLY A 21 15.21 -0.85 0.96
C GLY A 21 15.25 -0.53 2.46
N VAL A 22 14.46 -1.26 3.27
CA VAL A 22 14.45 -1.10 4.73
C VAL A 22 15.78 -1.58 5.35
N LEU A 23 16.37 -2.65 4.82
CA LEU A 23 17.67 -3.15 5.29
C LEU A 23 18.82 -2.20 4.93
N LEU A 24 18.78 -1.59 3.75
CA LEU A 24 19.85 -0.69 3.29
C LEU A 24 19.76 0.70 3.93
N ALA A 25 18.55 1.18 4.20
CA ALA A 25 18.30 2.49 4.82
C ALA A 25 17.22 2.40 5.92
N PRO A 26 17.57 1.91 7.12
CA PRO A 26 16.62 1.80 8.21
C PRO A 26 16.35 3.15 8.89
N ASP A 27 15.07 3.54 8.95
CA ASP A 27 14.61 4.59 9.85
C ASP A 27 14.68 4.12 11.31
N LYS A 28 14.82 5.06 12.26
CA LYS A 28 14.72 4.74 13.70
C LYS A 28 13.38 4.08 14.00
N GLY A 29 13.41 2.98 14.77
CA GLY A 29 12.20 2.21 15.10
C GLY A 29 11.10 3.02 15.78
N SER A 30 11.46 4.00 16.62
CA SER A 30 10.51 4.94 17.22
C SER A 30 9.78 5.80 16.17
N SER A 31 10.50 6.28 15.16
CA SER A 31 9.96 7.02 14.03
C SER A 31 9.06 6.15 13.16
N THR A 32 9.45 4.91 12.87
CA THR A 32 8.63 3.95 12.11
C THR A 32 7.33 3.62 12.83
N ARG A 33 7.36 3.32 14.14
CA ARG A 33 6.14 3.03 14.92
C ARG A 33 5.20 4.22 14.98
N ASN A 34 5.74 5.43 15.14
CA ASN A 34 4.96 6.66 15.09
C ASN A 34 4.34 6.90 13.70
N LYS A 35 5.11 6.69 12.63
CA LYS A 35 4.62 6.77 11.24
C LYS A 35 3.50 5.78 10.98
N ILE A 36 3.62 4.51 11.41
CA ILE A 36 2.58 3.48 11.28
C ILE A 36 1.31 3.87 12.03
N SER A 37 1.44 4.35 13.28
CA SER A 37 0.27 4.72 14.09
C SER A 37 -0.49 5.93 13.53
N LYS A 38 0.19 6.89 12.90
CA LYS A 38 -0.47 8.03 12.24
C LYS A 38 -1.04 7.61 10.88
N LYS A 39 -0.18 7.09 10.00
CA LYS A 39 -0.57 6.74 8.63
C LYS A 39 -1.61 5.62 8.57
N GLY A 40 -1.60 4.66 9.48
CA GLY A 40 -2.55 3.54 9.43
C GLY A 40 -4.02 3.97 9.51
N LYS A 41 -4.33 5.01 10.30
CA LYS A 41 -5.70 5.54 10.39
C LYS A 41 -6.04 6.43 9.19
N ASP A 42 -5.11 7.30 8.82
CA ASP A 42 -5.32 8.26 7.74
C ASP A 42 -5.46 7.56 6.37
N TYR A 43 -4.64 6.54 6.08
CA TYR A 43 -4.71 5.81 4.82
C TYR A 43 -5.99 5.00 4.66
N VAL A 44 -6.50 4.36 5.73
CA VAL A 44 -7.73 3.57 5.63
C VAL A 44 -8.92 4.47 5.33
N GLY A 45 -9.05 5.60 6.04
CA GLY A 45 -10.11 6.58 5.78
C GLY A 45 -10.03 7.20 4.39
N ASP A 46 -8.83 7.61 3.96
CA ASP A 46 -8.63 8.22 2.64
C ASP A 46 -8.85 7.22 1.50
N LEU A 47 -8.46 5.95 1.69
CA LEU A 47 -8.68 4.90 0.70
C LEU A 47 -10.15 4.52 0.61
N GLU A 48 -10.85 4.39 1.74
CA GLU A 48 -12.26 4.03 1.76
C GLU A 48 -13.12 5.11 1.10
N GLY A 49 -12.83 6.39 1.39
CA GLY A 49 -13.47 7.51 0.70
C GLY A 49 -13.22 7.52 -0.81
N LYS A 50 -11.95 7.43 -1.23
CA LYS A 50 -11.59 7.41 -2.66
C LYS A 50 -12.09 6.17 -3.40
N PHE A 51 -12.15 5.03 -2.72
CA PHE A 51 -12.64 3.78 -3.28
C PHE A 51 -14.15 3.82 -3.46
N ASN A 52 -14.89 4.33 -2.47
CA ASN A 52 -16.33 4.55 -2.60
C ASN A 52 -16.64 5.55 -3.71
N ASP A 53 -15.92 6.67 -3.79
CA ASP A 53 -16.09 7.64 -4.88
C ASP A 53 -15.80 7.03 -6.26
N PHE A 54 -14.79 6.16 -6.35
CA PHE A 54 -14.41 5.46 -7.58
C PHE A 54 -15.47 4.45 -8.00
N VAL A 55 -15.96 3.63 -7.06
CA VAL A 55 -17.02 2.66 -7.29
C VAL A 55 -18.33 3.37 -7.65
N ASP A 56 -18.68 4.46 -6.97
CA ASP A 56 -19.87 5.26 -7.27
C ASP A 56 -19.78 5.90 -8.66
N THR A 57 -18.61 6.41 -9.06
CA THR A 57 -18.38 6.99 -10.40
C THR A 57 -18.52 5.94 -11.50
N ILE A 58 -18.09 4.70 -11.25
CA ILE A 58 -18.21 3.60 -12.22
C ILE A 58 -19.61 2.98 -12.21
N THR A 59 -20.29 2.95 -11.07
CA THR A 59 -21.63 2.35 -10.92
C THR A 59 -22.75 3.29 -11.37
N LYS A 60 -22.55 4.61 -11.25
CA LYS A 60 -23.52 5.63 -11.66
C LYS A 60 -23.44 5.98 -13.16
N LYS A 61 -22.64 5.25 -13.93
CA LYS A 61 -22.53 5.34 -15.39
C LYS A 61 -22.96 4.03 -16.04
#